data_AF-A0A2E6XVG8-F1
#
_entry.id   AF-A0A2E6XVG8-F1
#
_cell.length_a   1.000
_cell.length_b   1.000
_cell.length_c   1.000
_cell.angle_alpha   90.00
_cell.angle_beta   90.00
_cell.angle_gamma   90.00
#
_symmetry.space_group_name_H-M   'P 1'
#
loop_
_entity.id
_entity.type
_entity.pdbx_description
1 polymer ?
#
loop_
_entity_poly.entity_id
_entity_poly.type
_entity_poly.pdbx_seq_one_letter_code
_entity_poly.pdbx_strand_id
1 'polypeptide(L)'
;MVMKKMLKYNNCNVFFFIMLMNTAALYSSEKHYSAYNDLLFAQATTKIHLTFPYSINSRYALTDTNPGSASINLNENIVELNTGGTAAGAYATLVSKHRMHYVSGLGNVGIVAARFDTPTTGNAQLIGLGNVADPTATPVYAVANLQDIVAFGYVGTDFSVVRLRNGSAAPPGEIAIQSAWNVDPMDGTGPSGQTLNPQQGNHYKIQYQWLGFGVINFYIESQQDGRWILVHSMRYPNTNVLSNLLDPNMQLWGQNINFGTAGTATTLELVSLTGYTEGIIDQTYDTRYSVDGIDNTTVNTVSTTLIAIRNKPQYQNKANQILVYPDELSTLSEQNRDMEFELYLYEAATALPAGLVFTDISSETSVVESSTTRVTFTPAGRFLGSFFLRRNTGEEFNIKNLRIVVAPGETLIVSAIRVGNQGGARRAHASLSWTENF
;
A
#
# COMPACT_ATOMS: atom_id res chain seq x y z
N MET A 1 -66.39 -0.83 2.61
CA MET A 1 -67.33 -1.92 2.96
C MET A 1 -66.57 -3.24 2.94
N VAL A 2 -65.94 -3.64 4.06
CA VAL A 2 -65.79 -5.03 4.57
C VAL A 2 -65.51 -4.88 6.07
N MET A 3 -66.29 -5.58 6.88
CA MET A 3 -66.49 -5.41 8.32
C MET A 3 -65.27 -5.79 9.19
N LYS A 4 -64.97 -4.94 10.19
CA LYS A 4 -64.25 -5.32 11.42
C LYS A 4 -65.17 -6.17 12.29
N LYS A 5 -64.78 -7.41 12.57
CA LYS A 5 -65.45 -8.27 13.56
C LYS A 5 -64.74 -8.11 14.92
N MET A 6 -65.37 -7.39 15.84
CA MET A 6 -65.02 -7.40 17.26
C MET A 6 -65.53 -8.70 17.89
N LEU A 7 -64.67 -9.41 18.60
CA LEU A 7 -65.07 -10.44 19.56
C LEU A 7 -64.89 -9.85 20.97
N LYS A 8 -66.01 -9.62 21.65
CA LYS A 8 -66.08 -9.36 23.10
C LYS A 8 -65.95 -10.68 23.84
N TYR A 9 -65.09 -10.74 24.84
CA TYR A 9 -65.22 -11.70 25.94
C TYR A 9 -65.19 -10.95 27.28
N ASN A 10 -66.13 -11.32 28.15
CA ASN A 10 -66.49 -10.65 29.39
C ASN A 10 -65.46 -10.85 30.52
N ASN A 11 -65.35 -9.81 31.36
CA ASN A 11 -65.10 -9.83 32.80
C ASN A 11 -63.87 -10.59 33.34
N CYS A 12 -62.72 -9.90 33.41
CA CYS A 12 -61.92 -9.76 34.65
C CYS A 12 -60.80 -8.74 34.42
N ASN A 13 -60.74 -7.72 35.28
CA ASN A 13 -59.68 -6.72 35.30
C ASN A 13 -58.36 -7.36 35.72
N VAL A 14 -57.46 -7.57 34.76
CA VAL A 14 -56.01 -7.59 35.02
C VAL A 14 -55.38 -6.66 33.99
N PHE A 15 -55.02 -5.46 34.44
CA PHE A 15 -54.20 -4.53 33.68
C PHE A 15 -52.79 -5.14 33.55
N PHE A 16 -52.53 -5.85 32.46
CA PHE A 16 -51.17 -6.24 32.08
C PHE A 16 -50.59 -5.13 31.21
N PHE A 17 -49.77 -4.27 31.83
CA PHE A 17 -48.96 -3.28 31.14
C PHE A 17 -47.80 -4.03 30.48
N ILE A 18 -48.00 -4.53 29.25
CA ILE A 18 -46.88 -5.02 28.43
C ILE A 18 -46.11 -3.79 27.96
N MET A 19 -45.01 -3.54 28.66
CA MET A 19 -43.92 -2.66 28.25
C MET A 19 -43.47 -3.13 26.87
N LEU A 20 -43.79 -2.36 25.83
CA LEU A 20 -43.18 -2.45 24.50
C LEU A 20 -41.69 -2.16 24.66
N MET A 21 -40.93 -3.18 25.02
CA MET A 21 -39.49 -3.17 24.89
C MET A 21 -39.17 -3.04 23.41
N ASN A 22 -38.49 -1.95 23.11
CA ASN A 22 -37.85 -1.60 21.86
C ASN A 22 -36.92 -2.75 21.42
N THR A 23 -37.48 -3.75 20.75
CA THR A 23 -36.70 -4.64 19.90
C THR A 23 -36.62 -3.95 18.56
N ALA A 24 -35.61 -3.10 18.41
CA ALA A 24 -35.07 -2.78 17.11
C ALA A 24 -34.63 -4.11 16.49
N ALA A 25 -35.56 -4.78 15.80
CA ALA A 25 -35.25 -5.82 14.87
C ALA A 25 -34.44 -5.15 13.76
N LEU A 26 -33.11 -5.16 13.93
CA LEU A 26 -32.16 -5.02 12.86
C LEU A 26 -32.47 -6.15 11.87
N TYR A 27 -33.36 -5.86 10.93
CA TYR A 27 -33.49 -6.59 9.69
C TYR A 27 -32.19 -6.33 8.90
N SER A 28 -31.08 -6.96 9.29
CA SER A 28 -30.04 -7.27 8.31
C SER A 28 -30.56 -8.47 7.54
N SER A 29 -31.18 -8.22 6.40
CA SER A 29 -31.55 -9.31 5.50
C SER A 29 -30.28 -10.06 5.10
N GLU A 30 -30.34 -11.37 5.26
CA GLU A 30 -29.36 -12.40 4.90
C GLU A 30 -28.43 -12.88 6.01
N LYS A 31 -28.53 -14.19 6.25
CA LYS A 31 -27.83 -15.07 7.19
C LYS A 31 -26.38 -14.67 7.50
N HIS A 32 -26.16 -13.85 8.52
CA HIS A 32 -24.83 -13.67 9.14
C HIS A 32 -24.58 -14.71 10.26
N TYR A 33 -25.18 -15.89 10.17
CA TYR A 33 -25.04 -16.94 11.17
C TYR A 33 -24.50 -18.22 10.54
N SER A 34 -23.61 -18.91 11.25
CA SER A 34 -23.07 -20.21 10.87
C SER A 34 -24.19 -21.25 10.89
N ALA A 35 -23.93 -22.45 10.35
CA ALA A 35 -24.89 -23.57 10.48
C ALA A 35 -25.18 -23.95 11.95
N TYR A 36 -24.39 -23.45 12.90
CA TYR A 36 -24.53 -23.63 14.35
C TYR A 36 -25.00 -22.35 15.07
N ASN A 37 -25.51 -21.36 14.32
CA ASN A 37 -25.99 -20.08 14.85
C ASN A 37 -24.91 -19.17 15.47
N ASP A 38 -23.64 -19.36 15.15
CA ASP A 38 -22.57 -18.41 15.52
C ASP A 38 -22.58 -17.21 14.57
N LEU A 39 -22.30 -16.00 15.05
CA LEU A 39 -22.14 -14.85 14.16
C LEU A 39 -20.96 -15.09 13.20
N LEU A 40 -21.23 -15.15 11.90
CA LEU A 40 -20.18 -15.14 10.89
C LEU A 40 -19.69 -13.70 10.73
N PHE A 41 -18.40 -13.49 10.98
CA PHE A 41 -17.73 -12.23 10.72
C PHE A 41 -16.48 -12.49 9.89
N ALA A 42 -16.18 -11.60 8.95
CA ALA A 42 -14.92 -11.60 8.22
C ALA A 42 -13.93 -10.69 8.96
N GLN A 43 -12.77 -11.23 9.33
CA GLN A 43 -11.68 -10.42 9.87
C GLN A 43 -10.95 -9.71 8.72
N ALA A 44 -10.73 -8.41 8.85
CA ALA A 44 -9.88 -7.66 7.92
C ALA A 44 -8.39 -7.92 8.17
N THR A 45 -7.60 -8.02 7.11
CA THR A 45 -6.15 -8.13 7.17
C THR A 45 -5.50 -6.76 6.94
N THR A 46 -4.81 -6.24 7.94
CA THR A 46 -4.03 -4.99 7.80
C THR A 46 -2.82 -5.23 6.89
N LYS A 47 -2.62 -4.34 5.92
CA LYS A 47 -1.51 -4.38 4.96
C LYS A 47 -0.50 -3.25 5.15
N ILE A 48 -1.01 -2.06 5.43
CA ILE A 48 -0.21 -0.83 5.48
C ILE A 48 -0.67 -0.04 6.71
N HIS A 49 0.28 0.48 7.47
CA HIS A 49 0.02 1.38 8.58
C HIS A 49 1.15 2.40 8.67
N LEU A 50 0.83 3.67 8.42
CA LEU A 50 1.76 4.79 8.44
C LEU A 50 1.30 5.80 9.49
N THR A 51 2.22 6.14 10.40
CA THR A 51 2.07 7.18 11.40
C THR A 51 3.37 7.97 11.48
N PHE A 52 3.28 9.25 11.85
CA PHE A 52 4.43 10.15 11.81
C PHE A 52 4.70 10.88 13.16
N PRO A 53 4.73 10.20 14.32
CA PRO A 53 4.90 10.88 15.60
C PRO A 53 6.30 11.49 15.81
N TYR A 54 7.31 11.08 15.03
CA TYR A 54 8.71 11.49 15.22
C TYR A 54 9.43 11.85 13.92
N SER A 55 9.21 11.04 12.86
CA SER A 55 9.87 11.22 11.57
C SER A 55 9.09 10.52 10.47
N ILE A 56 9.32 10.94 9.22
CA ILE A 56 8.92 10.16 8.05
C ILE A 56 9.93 9.02 7.91
N ASN A 57 9.51 7.82 8.30
CA ASN A 57 10.38 6.65 8.21
C ASN A 57 10.46 6.17 6.75
N SER A 58 11.61 6.40 6.12
CA SER A 58 11.89 6.00 4.73
C SER A 58 11.79 4.49 4.48
N ARG A 59 11.72 3.67 5.53
CA ARG A 59 11.48 2.22 5.42
C ARG A 59 10.03 1.86 5.13
N TYR A 60 9.09 2.76 5.43
CA TYR A 60 7.66 2.51 5.25
C TYR A 60 7.02 3.47 4.24
N ALA A 61 7.62 4.64 4.03
CA ALA A 61 7.14 5.65 3.09
C ALA A 61 8.24 6.10 2.13
N LEU A 62 7.85 6.38 0.89
CA LEU A 62 8.62 7.07 -0.13
C LEU A 62 8.14 8.51 -0.19
N THR A 63 9.08 9.43 -0.37
CA THR A 63 8.83 10.85 -0.55
C THR A 63 9.51 11.32 -1.83
N ASP A 64 8.85 12.16 -2.60
CA ASP A 64 9.41 12.72 -3.83
C ASP A 64 8.94 14.15 -4.07
N THR A 65 9.84 14.98 -4.60
CA THR A 65 9.58 16.37 -4.95
C THR A 65 10.20 16.71 -6.30
N ASN A 66 9.52 17.54 -7.10
CA ASN A 66 10.05 18.02 -8.38
C ASN A 66 9.22 19.20 -8.90
N PRO A 67 9.80 20.18 -9.63
CA PRO A 67 11.10 20.82 -9.43
C PRO A 67 10.95 22.13 -8.61
N GLY A 68 12.05 22.70 -8.14
CA GLY A 68 12.01 23.96 -7.38
C GLY A 68 11.72 23.77 -5.88
N SER A 69 11.38 24.86 -5.18
CA SER A 69 11.25 24.97 -3.71
C SER A 69 10.19 24.06 -3.04
N ALA A 70 9.61 23.10 -3.76
CA ALA A 70 8.73 22.10 -3.18
C ALA A 70 9.45 21.36 -2.04
N SER A 71 8.74 21.13 -0.94
CA SER A 71 9.30 20.56 0.26
C SER A 71 8.34 19.57 0.91
N ILE A 72 8.92 18.59 1.59
CA ILE A 72 8.20 17.65 2.44
C ILE A 72 8.78 17.79 3.83
N ASN A 73 7.98 18.31 4.75
CA ASN A 73 8.39 18.53 6.13
C ASN A 73 7.52 17.71 7.07
N LEU A 74 8.06 17.43 8.25
CA LEU A 74 7.27 16.94 9.36
C LEU A 74 7.16 18.06 10.40
N ASN A 75 5.93 18.50 10.65
CA ASN A 75 5.62 19.51 11.65
C ASN A 75 4.82 18.82 12.77
N GLU A 76 5.42 18.71 13.94
CA GLU A 76 4.95 17.85 15.03
C GLU A 76 4.72 16.40 14.55
N ASN A 77 3.47 16.00 14.34
CA ASN A 77 3.06 14.69 13.85
C ASN A 77 2.34 14.74 12.48
N ILE A 78 2.47 15.85 11.75
CA ILE A 78 1.80 16.11 10.48
C ILE A 78 2.83 16.23 9.36
N VAL A 79 2.65 15.44 8.31
CA VAL A 79 3.45 15.52 7.08
C VAL A 79 2.87 16.61 6.19
N GLU A 80 3.68 17.61 5.88
CA GLU A 80 3.33 18.75 5.02
C GLU A 80 3.91 18.53 3.63
N LEU A 81 3.05 18.41 2.61
CA LEU A 81 3.42 18.34 1.19
C LEU A 81 3.22 19.71 0.56
N ASN A 82 4.30 20.48 0.46
CA ASN A 82 4.28 21.88 0.02
C ASN A 82 4.82 22.03 -1.41
N THR A 83 4.10 22.74 -2.28
CA THR A 83 4.52 22.98 -3.67
C THR A 83 5.61 24.06 -3.81
N GLY A 84 5.86 24.85 -2.77
CA GLY A 84 6.94 25.82 -2.67
C GLY A 84 6.78 27.09 -3.51
N GLY A 85 5.82 27.12 -4.43
CA GLY A 85 5.59 28.23 -5.36
C GLY A 85 4.47 27.94 -6.35
N THR A 86 4.45 28.70 -7.45
CA THR A 86 3.37 28.68 -8.45
C THR A 86 3.72 27.99 -9.76
N ALA A 87 4.96 27.51 -9.89
CA ALA A 87 5.46 26.91 -11.13
C ALA A 87 4.71 25.62 -11.47
N ALA A 88 4.34 25.47 -12.74
CA ALA A 88 3.76 24.23 -13.25
C ALA A 88 4.78 23.09 -13.14
N GLY A 89 4.28 21.90 -12.81
CA GLY A 89 5.08 20.70 -12.58
C GLY A 89 5.64 20.57 -11.16
N ALA A 90 5.56 21.62 -10.32
CA ALA A 90 5.98 21.56 -8.92
C ALA A 90 5.08 20.61 -8.11
N TYR A 91 5.66 19.64 -7.43
CA TYR A 91 4.93 18.69 -6.58
C TYR A 91 5.71 18.25 -5.35
N ALA A 92 4.95 17.78 -4.37
CA ALA A 92 5.40 17.01 -3.22
C ALA A 92 4.48 15.79 -3.04
N THR A 93 5.07 14.60 -2.98
CA THR A 93 4.35 13.32 -2.94
C THR A 93 4.82 12.45 -1.79
N LEU A 94 3.89 11.79 -1.11
CA LEU A 94 4.12 10.75 -0.11
C LEU A 94 3.42 9.47 -0.54
N VAL A 95 4.13 8.34 -0.53
CA VAL A 95 3.59 7.03 -0.95
C VAL A 95 4.04 5.93 0.02
N SER A 96 3.19 4.96 0.34
CA SER A 96 3.60 3.79 1.12
C SER A 96 4.51 2.85 0.32
N LYS A 97 5.60 2.34 0.91
CA LYS A 97 6.42 1.28 0.28
C LYS A 97 5.66 -0.03 0.13
N HIS A 98 4.81 -0.35 1.11
CA HIS A 98 3.91 -1.50 1.06
C HIS A 98 2.68 -1.22 0.19
N ARG A 99 2.03 -2.29 -0.26
CA ARG A 99 0.89 -2.27 -1.18
C ARG A 99 -0.28 -3.04 -0.61
N MET A 100 -1.48 -2.71 -1.09
CA MET A 100 -2.74 -3.26 -0.59
C MET A 100 -2.96 -4.75 -0.89
N HIS A 101 -2.11 -5.38 -1.72
CA HIS A 101 -2.23 -6.77 -2.23
C HIS A 101 -3.69 -7.24 -2.37
N TYR A 102 -4.26 -6.98 -3.53
CA TYR A 102 -5.61 -7.36 -3.85
C TYR A 102 -5.73 -8.87 -4.07
N VAL A 103 -6.62 -9.50 -3.29
CA VAL A 103 -7.00 -10.90 -3.49
C VAL A 103 -8.40 -10.95 -4.11
N SER A 104 -8.52 -11.69 -5.20
CA SER A 104 -9.77 -11.86 -5.93
C SER A 104 -10.92 -12.30 -5.01
N GLY A 105 -12.04 -11.58 -5.06
CA GLY A 105 -13.21 -11.83 -4.21
C GLY A 105 -13.22 -11.08 -2.87
N LEU A 106 -12.13 -10.41 -2.49
CA LEU A 106 -12.07 -9.52 -1.34
C LEU A 106 -12.15 -8.04 -1.77
N GLY A 107 -12.56 -7.17 -0.84
CA GLY A 107 -12.48 -5.72 -0.99
C GLY A 107 -11.20 -5.17 -0.38
N ASN A 108 -10.81 -3.96 -0.78
CA ASN A 108 -9.68 -3.23 -0.18
C ASN A 108 -10.14 -1.87 0.32
N VAL A 109 -9.58 -1.43 1.44
CA VAL A 109 -9.94 -0.18 2.14
C VAL A 109 -8.69 0.63 2.45
N GLY A 110 -8.59 1.84 1.89
CA GLY A 110 -7.61 2.85 2.30
C GLY A 110 -8.27 3.92 3.17
N ILE A 111 -7.62 4.33 4.25
CA ILE A 111 -8.07 5.42 5.11
C ILE A 111 -6.91 6.40 5.29
N VAL A 112 -7.20 7.68 5.12
CA VAL A 112 -6.23 8.77 5.29
C VAL A 112 -6.82 9.84 6.20
N ALA A 113 -6.06 10.23 7.22
CA ALA A 113 -6.33 11.42 8.03
C ALA A 113 -5.60 12.62 7.42
N ALA A 114 -6.34 13.65 7.02
CA ALA A 114 -5.75 14.78 6.28
C ALA A 114 -6.49 16.10 6.50
N ARG A 115 -5.79 17.18 6.19
CA ARG A 115 -6.30 18.56 6.08
C ARG A 115 -5.78 19.16 4.77
N PHE A 116 -6.64 19.89 4.08
CA PHE A 116 -6.31 20.57 2.82
C PHE A 116 -6.10 22.06 3.05
N ASP A 117 -5.19 22.67 2.32
CA ASP A 117 -5.03 24.13 2.31
C ASP A 117 -6.02 24.77 1.32
N THR A 118 -6.13 26.09 1.39
CA THR A 118 -6.94 26.91 0.51
C THR A 118 -6.67 26.54 -0.96
N PRO A 119 -7.70 26.13 -1.71
CA PRO A 119 -7.50 25.67 -3.07
C PRO A 119 -7.17 26.84 -4.00
N THR A 120 -6.43 26.54 -5.06
CA THR A 120 -6.05 27.52 -6.08
C THR A 120 -6.12 26.89 -7.46
N THR A 121 -6.46 27.68 -8.49
CA THR A 121 -6.50 27.19 -9.87
C THR A 121 -5.13 26.67 -10.28
N GLY A 122 -5.06 25.61 -11.09
CA GLY A 122 -3.79 25.04 -11.56
C GLY A 122 -3.06 24.17 -10.54
N ASN A 123 -3.62 23.98 -9.33
CA ASN A 123 -3.11 23.09 -8.29
C ASN A 123 -4.11 21.97 -7.99
N ALA A 124 -3.61 20.78 -7.66
CA ALA A 124 -4.38 19.69 -7.11
C ALA A 124 -3.75 19.21 -5.79
N GLN A 125 -4.60 19.02 -4.79
CA GLN A 125 -4.24 18.44 -3.50
C GLN A 125 -5.05 17.17 -3.36
N LEU A 126 -4.42 16.00 -3.38
CA LEU A 126 -5.11 14.72 -3.46
C LEU A 126 -4.57 13.72 -2.44
N ILE A 127 -5.46 12.97 -1.81
CA ILE A 127 -5.15 11.87 -0.87
C ILE A 127 -5.96 10.63 -1.22
N GLY A 128 -5.37 9.46 -1.02
CA GLY A 128 -6.08 8.20 -1.17
C GLY A 128 -5.16 7.07 -1.56
N LEU A 129 -5.44 6.48 -2.72
CA LEU A 129 -4.75 5.33 -3.26
C LEU A 129 -4.18 5.69 -4.63
N GLY A 130 -2.95 5.26 -4.91
CA GLY A 130 -2.31 5.54 -6.19
C GLY A 130 -1.21 4.57 -6.57
N ASN A 131 -0.91 4.52 -7.86
CA ASN A 131 0.28 3.90 -8.43
C ASN A 131 0.75 4.67 -9.69
N VAL A 132 1.93 4.30 -10.18
CA VAL A 132 2.59 4.91 -11.35
C VAL A 132 2.81 3.89 -12.44
N ALA A 133 2.84 4.35 -13.69
CA ALA A 133 3.03 3.50 -14.87
C ALA A 133 4.49 3.01 -15.01
N ASP A 134 5.45 3.86 -14.65
CA ASP A 134 6.87 3.54 -14.64
C ASP A 134 7.55 4.05 -13.35
N PRO A 135 7.91 3.18 -12.39
CA PRO A 135 8.56 3.60 -11.16
C PRO A 135 10.03 4.02 -11.35
N THR A 136 10.58 3.89 -12.57
CA THR A 136 11.94 4.33 -12.93
C THR A 136 11.98 5.68 -13.63
N ALA A 137 10.81 6.23 -13.99
CA ALA A 137 10.72 7.54 -14.63
C ALA A 137 11.27 8.65 -13.72
N THR A 138 11.82 9.70 -14.30
CA THR A 138 12.27 10.89 -13.56
C THR A 138 11.66 12.13 -14.21
N PRO A 139 10.82 12.91 -13.51
CA PRO A 139 10.20 12.65 -12.20
C PRO A 139 9.29 11.40 -12.13
N VAL A 140 9.29 10.67 -11.01
CA VAL A 140 8.45 9.46 -10.83
C VAL A 140 6.97 9.80 -10.71
N TYR A 141 6.60 10.81 -9.91
CA TYR A 141 5.20 11.09 -9.59
C TYR A 141 4.61 12.28 -10.36
N ALA A 142 5.17 12.64 -11.52
CA ALA A 142 4.54 13.63 -12.38
C ALA A 142 3.20 13.13 -12.93
N VAL A 143 2.29 14.06 -13.23
CA VAL A 143 0.94 13.78 -13.76
C VAL A 143 0.95 12.78 -14.92
N ALA A 144 1.91 12.92 -15.84
CA ALA A 144 2.02 12.08 -17.02
C ALA A 144 2.38 10.61 -16.74
N ASN A 145 2.87 10.30 -15.53
CA ASN A 145 3.28 8.96 -15.13
C ASN A 145 2.34 8.32 -14.09
N LEU A 146 1.29 9.02 -13.65
CA LEU A 146 0.26 8.42 -12.79
C LEU A 146 -0.50 7.38 -13.60
N GLN A 147 -0.76 6.20 -13.03
CA GLN A 147 -1.47 5.12 -13.72
C GLN A 147 -2.91 5.01 -13.22
N ASP A 148 -3.13 4.48 -12.03
CA ASP A 148 -4.44 4.44 -11.39
C ASP A 148 -4.40 5.28 -10.10
N ILE A 149 -5.37 6.17 -9.95
CA ILE A 149 -5.56 7.00 -8.75
C ILE A 149 -7.00 6.86 -8.31
N VAL A 150 -7.22 6.74 -7.00
CA VAL A 150 -8.55 6.89 -6.39
C VAL A 150 -8.37 7.75 -5.15
N ALA A 151 -8.95 8.96 -5.15
CA ALA A 151 -8.60 9.98 -4.18
C ALA A 151 -9.78 10.90 -3.80
N PHE A 152 -9.64 11.53 -2.64
CA PHE A 152 -10.33 12.77 -2.28
C PHE A 152 -9.41 13.95 -2.49
N GLY A 153 -9.97 15.13 -2.77
CA GLY A 153 -9.22 16.37 -2.64
C GLY A 153 -9.63 17.47 -3.62
N TYR A 154 -8.86 18.55 -3.64
CA TYR A 154 -9.08 19.65 -4.56
C TYR A 154 -8.45 19.37 -5.92
N VAL A 155 -9.20 19.65 -6.98
CA VAL A 155 -8.67 19.78 -8.34
C VAL A 155 -9.02 21.19 -8.82
N GLY A 156 -8.03 22.07 -8.89
CA GLY A 156 -8.28 23.50 -9.01
C GLY A 156 -8.97 24.01 -7.75
N THR A 157 -10.16 24.61 -7.90
CA THR A 157 -10.95 25.16 -6.78
C THR A 157 -12.01 24.22 -6.23
N ASP A 158 -12.29 23.11 -6.92
CA ASP A 158 -13.41 22.23 -6.59
C ASP A 158 -12.95 21.04 -5.77
N PHE A 159 -13.54 20.87 -4.57
CA PHE A 159 -13.33 19.66 -3.79
C PHE A 159 -14.06 18.51 -4.46
N SER A 160 -13.38 17.39 -4.65
CA SER A 160 -13.82 16.31 -5.53
C SER A 160 -13.43 14.95 -4.98
N VAL A 161 -14.11 13.92 -5.49
CA VAL A 161 -13.56 12.57 -5.54
C VAL A 161 -13.05 12.31 -6.95
N VAL A 162 -11.87 11.70 -7.04
CA VAL A 162 -11.13 11.49 -8.29
C VAL A 162 -10.86 10.02 -8.46
N ARG A 163 -11.09 9.53 -9.67
CA ARG A 163 -10.60 8.26 -10.17
C ARG A 163 -9.85 8.53 -11.47
N LEU A 164 -8.63 8.01 -11.59
CA LEU A 164 -7.91 7.94 -12.85
C LEU A 164 -7.74 6.48 -13.26
N ARG A 165 -7.88 6.21 -14.55
CA ARG A 165 -7.48 4.96 -15.20
C ARG A 165 -6.40 5.26 -16.21
N ASN A 166 -5.28 4.56 -16.16
CA ASN A 166 -4.24 4.70 -17.17
C ASN A 166 -3.82 6.19 -17.40
N GLY A 167 -3.74 6.96 -16.31
CA GLY A 167 -3.41 8.39 -16.34
C GLY A 167 -4.51 9.33 -16.85
N SER A 168 -5.74 8.85 -17.06
CA SER A 168 -6.85 9.66 -17.58
C SER A 168 -8.13 9.53 -16.75
N ALA A 169 -8.86 10.63 -16.63
CA ALA A 169 -10.24 10.66 -16.14
C ALA A 169 -11.18 10.57 -17.35
N ALA A 170 -11.55 9.35 -17.76
CA ALA A 170 -12.50 9.12 -18.85
C ALA A 170 -13.25 7.80 -18.64
N PRO A 171 -14.61 7.80 -18.65
CA PRO A 171 -15.52 8.83 -19.17
C PRO A 171 -15.94 9.91 -18.12
N PRO A 172 -16.74 10.94 -18.51
CA PRO A 172 -17.26 11.97 -17.59
C PRO A 172 -17.95 11.35 -16.37
N GLY A 173 -17.54 11.78 -15.17
CA GLY A 173 -17.93 11.17 -13.89
C GLY A 173 -16.76 10.55 -13.10
N GLU A 174 -15.59 10.38 -13.73
CA GLU A 174 -14.38 9.92 -13.04
C GLU A 174 -13.76 10.99 -12.12
N ILE A 175 -14.10 12.27 -12.33
CA ILE A 175 -13.94 13.33 -11.31
C ILE A 175 -15.34 13.82 -10.97
N ALA A 176 -15.75 13.62 -9.71
CA ALA A 176 -17.03 14.11 -9.21
C ALA A 176 -16.77 15.18 -8.16
N ILE A 177 -17.04 16.43 -8.54
CA ILE A 177 -17.05 17.58 -7.63
C ILE A 177 -18.09 17.36 -6.52
N GLN A 178 -17.88 17.97 -5.35
CA GLN A 178 -18.70 17.76 -4.15
C GLN A 178 -20.20 17.94 -4.39
N SER A 179 -20.59 18.97 -5.15
CA SER A 179 -22.00 19.23 -5.48
C SER A 179 -22.64 18.15 -6.39
N ALA A 180 -21.83 17.31 -7.04
CA ALA A 180 -22.25 16.18 -7.85
C ALA A 180 -22.17 14.83 -7.09
N TRP A 181 -21.85 14.85 -5.79
CA TRP A 181 -21.83 13.63 -4.99
C TRP A 181 -23.24 13.02 -4.89
N ASN A 182 -23.32 11.70 -5.09
CA ASN A 182 -24.57 11.02 -5.40
C ASN A 182 -25.21 10.30 -4.20
N VAL A 183 -24.65 10.44 -3.00
CA VAL A 183 -25.22 9.90 -1.75
C VAL A 183 -25.39 11.01 -0.72
N ASP A 184 -24.31 11.72 -0.39
CA ASP A 184 -24.33 12.84 0.54
C ASP A 184 -23.32 13.91 0.09
N PRO A 185 -23.77 15.06 -0.44
CA PRO A 185 -22.89 16.16 -0.84
C PRO A 185 -22.11 16.79 0.32
N MET A 186 -22.50 16.55 1.58
CA MET A 186 -21.87 17.15 2.76
C MET A 186 -21.85 18.69 2.70
N ASP A 187 -22.91 19.30 2.19
CA ASP A 187 -23.12 20.76 2.13
C ASP A 187 -24.27 21.22 3.04
N GLY A 188 -24.73 20.35 3.93
CA GLY A 188 -25.90 20.54 4.80
C GLY A 188 -27.24 20.14 4.16
N THR A 189 -27.29 19.81 2.87
CA THR A 189 -28.53 19.38 2.18
C THR A 189 -28.68 17.86 2.10
N GLY A 190 -27.57 17.13 2.27
CA GLY A 190 -27.54 15.67 2.20
C GLY A 190 -28.14 14.95 3.40
N PRO A 191 -28.31 13.60 3.33
CA PRO A 191 -28.95 12.81 4.38
C PRO A 191 -28.34 12.91 5.78
N SER A 192 -27.03 13.17 5.89
CA SER A 192 -26.34 13.38 7.17
C SER A 192 -26.59 14.75 7.79
N GLY A 193 -27.01 15.75 6.99
CA GLY A 193 -27.08 17.16 7.40
C GLY A 193 -25.72 17.77 7.76
N GLN A 194 -24.60 17.09 7.51
CA GLN A 194 -23.26 17.58 7.81
C GLN A 194 -22.77 18.52 6.70
N THR A 195 -22.03 19.56 7.07
CA THR A 195 -21.27 20.40 6.15
C THR A 195 -19.79 20.08 6.31
N LEU A 196 -19.11 19.68 5.24
CA LEU A 196 -17.68 19.43 5.22
C LEU A 196 -16.92 20.74 5.02
N ASN A 197 -15.90 20.97 5.86
CA ASN A 197 -14.85 21.94 5.59
C ASN A 197 -13.52 21.20 5.38
N PRO A 198 -13.03 21.04 4.13
CA PRO A 198 -11.77 20.34 3.86
C PRO A 198 -10.53 20.99 4.49
N GLN A 199 -10.62 22.27 4.89
CA GLN A 199 -9.58 22.99 5.61
C GLN A 199 -9.53 22.67 7.11
N GLN A 200 -10.37 21.73 7.57
CA GLN A 200 -10.30 21.12 8.89
C GLN A 200 -9.99 19.63 8.74
N GLY A 201 -9.24 19.08 9.71
CA GLY A 201 -8.83 17.68 9.66
C GLY A 201 -10.01 16.72 9.73
N ASN A 202 -10.00 15.69 8.90
CA ASN A 202 -10.99 14.61 8.92
C ASN A 202 -10.37 13.29 8.42
N HIS A 203 -11.07 12.17 8.62
CA HIS A 203 -10.74 10.89 8.04
C HIS A 203 -11.51 10.65 6.75
N TYR A 204 -10.77 10.25 5.72
CA TYR A 204 -11.27 9.97 4.38
C TYR A 204 -11.02 8.49 4.09
N LYS A 205 -12.10 7.74 3.82
CA LYS A 205 -12.03 6.30 3.54
C LYS A 205 -12.46 6.01 2.11
N ILE A 206 -11.65 5.22 1.43
CA ILE A 206 -11.90 4.71 0.08
C ILE A 206 -11.98 3.20 0.18
N GLN A 207 -13.11 2.64 -0.22
CA GLN A 207 -13.32 1.20 -0.30
C GLN A 207 -13.55 0.83 -1.76
N TYR A 208 -12.82 -0.14 -2.28
CA TYR A 208 -13.02 -0.62 -3.65
C TYR A 208 -13.04 -2.13 -3.72
N GLN A 209 -13.88 -2.62 -4.61
CA GLN A 209 -13.85 -3.98 -5.10
C GLN A 209 -13.32 -3.92 -6.52
N TRP A 210 -12.36 -4.79 -6.86
CA TRP A 210 -11.87 -4.84 -8.23
C TRP A 210 -12.70 -5.83 -9.04
N LEU A 211 -12.34 -7.13 -9.05
CA LEU A 211 -12.92 -8.15 -9.97
C LEU A 211 -13.19 -7.59 -11.39
N GLY A 212 -12.39 -6.60 -11.82
CA GLY A 212 -12.67 -5.73 -12.95
C GLY A 212 -13.74 -4.66 -12.72
N PHE A 213 -14.97 -5.02 -12.33
CA PHE A 213 -16.15 -4.13 -12.45
C PHE A 213 -16.85 -3.80 -11.12
N GLY A 214 -16.13 -3.91 -10.00
CA GLY A 214 -16.67 -3.60 -8.68
C GLY A 214 -16.95 -2.11 -8.45
N VAL A 215 -17.64 -1.83 -7.34
CA VAL A 215 -17.97 -0.46 -6.93
C VAL A 215 -16.81 0.16 -6.15
N ILE A 216 -16.61 1.47 -6.30
CA ILE A 216 -15.71 2.28 -5.47
C ILE A 216 -16.57 3.21 -4.62
N ASN A 217 -16.43 3.11 -3.30
CA ASN A 217 -17.18 3.89 -2.31
C ASN A 217 -16.26 4.85 -1.57
N PHE A 218 -16.76 6.06 -1.38
CA PHE A 218 -16.07 7.17 -0.73
C PHE A 218 -16.81 7.53 0.55
N TYR A 219 -16.12 7.50 1.68
CA TYR A 219 -16.68 7.81 2.98
C TYR A 219 -15.89 8.90 3.70
N ILE A 220 -16.60 9.66 4.52
CA ILE A 220 -16.05 10.66 5.43
C ILE A 220 -16.55 10.37 6.84
N GLU A 221 -15.73 10.61 7.85
CA GLU A 221 -16.15 10.43 9.24
C GLU A 221 -17.14 11.53 9.68
N SER A 222 -18.18 11.10 10.40
CA SER A 222 -19.17 11.98 10.99
C SER A 222 -18.57 12.76 12.16
N GLN A 223 -18.80 14.08 12.15
CA GLN A 223 -18.41 14.95 13.26
C GLN A 223 -19.25 14.72 14.53
N GLN A 224 -20.39 14.02 14.43
CA GLN A 224 -21.31 13.84 15.56
C GLN A 224 -21.03 12.55 16.34
N ASP A 225 -20.77 11.44 15.64
CA ASP A 225 -20.67 10.12 16.25
C ASP A 225 -19.45 9.28 15.80
N GLY A 226 -18.57 9.85 14.97
CA GLY A 226 -17.36 9.16 14.50
C GLY A 226 -17.63 7.99 13.53
N ARG A 227 -18.85 7.88 12.97
CA ARG A 227 -19.19 6.82 12.01
C ARG A 227 -18.87 7.23 10.58
N TRP A 228 -18.66 6.24 9.73
CA TRP A 228 -18.47 6.45 8.29
C TRP A 228 -19.78 6.83 7.59
N ILE A 229 -19.81 8.01 6.98
CA ILE A 229 -20.88 8.48 6.10
C ILE A 229 -20.45 8.21 4.65
N LEU A 230 -21.25 7.46 3.89
CA LEU A 230 -21.03 7.28 2.46
C LEU A 230 -21.42 8.58 1.75
N VAL A 231 -20.47 9.21 1.05
CA VAL A 231 -20.70 10.50 0.38
C VAL A 231 -20.88 10.33 -1.13
N HIS A 232 -20.10 9.43 -1.74
CA HIS A 232 -20.17 9.17 -3.18
C HIS A 232 -19.87 7.71 -3.49
N SER A 233 -20.46 7.20 -4.58
CA SER A 233 -20.23 5.86 -5.08
C SER A 233 -20.08 5.86 -6.60
N MET A 234 -18.94 5.36 -7.10
CA MET A 234 -18.69 5.13 -8.52
C MET A 234 -19.04 3.67 -8.84
N ARG A 235 -20.06 3.48 -9.68
CA ARG A 235 -20.63 2.17 -10.02
C ARG A 235 -20.17 1.75 -11.40
N TYR A 236 -19.57 0.56 -11.48
CA TYR A 236 -19.10 -0.08 -12.70
C TYR A 236 -19.90 -1.33 -13.16
N PRO A 237 -20.64 -2.05 -12.29
CA PRO A 237 -21.41 -3.20 -12.73
C PRO A 237 -22.45 -2.81 -13.78
N ASN A 238 -22.41 -3.48 -14.94
CA ASN A 238 -23.35 -3.29 -16.04
C ASN A 238 -23.43 -1.85 -16.60
N THR A 239 -22.42 -1.01 -16.34
CA THR A 239 -22.35 0.38 -16.82
C THR A 239 -21.08 0.69 -17.60
N ASN A 240 -20.03 -0.13 -17.46
CA ASN A 240 -18.72 0.11 -18.04
C ASN A 240 -18.22 -1.13 -18.81
N VAL A 241 -17.53 -0.89 -19.92
CA VAL A 241 -16.88 -1.94 -20.73
C VAL A 241 -15.41 -2.18 -20.36
N LEU A 242 -14.84 -1.30 -19.54
CA LEU A 242 -13.49 -1.39 -19.00
C LEU A 242 -13.53 -1.53 -17.48
N SER A 243 -12.47 -2.13 -16.93
CA SER A 243 -12.31 -2.28 -15.49
C SER A 243 -12.18 -0.94 -14.75
N ASN A 244 -12.57 -0.94 -13.48
CA ASN A 244 -12.51 0.21 -12.58
C ASN A 244 -11.10 0.59 -12.10
N LEU A 245 -10.09 -0.25 -12.33
CA LEU A 245 -8.64 -0.01 -12.17
C LEU A 245 -7.88 -0.92 -13.15
N LEU A 246 -6.69 -0.52 -13.61
CA LEU A 246 -5.80 -1.43 -14.35
C LEU A 246 -5.06 -2.36 -13.39
N ASP A 247 -4.56 -1.83 -12.28
CA ASP A 247 -3.86 -2.59 -11.25
C ASP A 247 -4.47 -2.31 -9.85
N PRO A 248 -5.09 -3.32 -9.22
CA PRO A 248 -5.70 -3.16 -7.90
C PRO A 248 -4.69 -3.24 -6.74
N ASN A 249 -3.40 -3.51 -6.97
CA ASN A 249 -2.37 -3.56 -5.94
C ASN A 249 -1.84 -2.14 -5.60
N MET A 250 -2.76 -1.24 -5.26
CA MET A 250 -2.45 0.18 -5.05
C MET A 250 -1.66 0.44 -3.76
N GLN A 251 -1.01 1.61 -3.70
CA GLN A 251 -0.32 2.13 -2.50
C GLN A 251 -1.17 3.21 -1.84
N LEU A 252 -0.98 3.43 -0.54
CA LEU A 252 -1.48 4.64 0.11
C LEU A 252 -0.67 5.83 -0.40
N TRP A 253 -1.35 6.88 -0.83
CA TRP A 253 -0.76 7.94 -1.62
C TRP A 253 -1.35 9.30 -1.25
N GLY A 254 -0.51 10.33 -1.23
CA GLY A 254 -0.90 11.71 -1.15
C GLY A 254 0.01 12.58 -1.99
N GLN A 255 -0.54 13.57 -2.68
CA GLN A 255 0.21 14.47 -3.54
C GLN A 255 -0.39 15.87 -3.52
N ASN A 256 0.49 16.86 -3.44
CA ASN A 256 0.18 18.23 -3.79
C ASN A 256 0.97 18.59 -5.04
N ILE A 257 0.28 19.00 -6.12
CA ILE A 257 0.88 19.21 -7.44
C ILE A 257 0.29 20.41 -8.17
N ASN A 258 1.16 21.23 -8.72
CA ASN A 258 0.81 22.27 -9.68
C ASN A 258 0.73 21.64 -11.07
N PHE A 259 -0.44 21.15 -11.48
CA PHE A 259 -0.63 20.61 -12.84
C PHE A 259 -0.65 21.71 -13.93
N GLY A 260 -0.81 22.97 -13.51
CA GLY A 260 -0.62 24.17 -14.33
C GLY A 260 0.04 25.27 -13.50
N THR A 261 0.00 26.52 -13.97
CA THR A 261 0.46 27.65 -13.15
C THR A 261 -0.53 27.88 -12.01
N ALA A 262 -0.07 27.71 -10.77
CA ALA A 262 -0.90 27.93 -9.58
C ALA A 262 -1.02 29.41 -9.22
N GLY A 263 -2.09 29.80 -8.52
CA GLY A 263 -2.23 31.18 -8.02
C GLY A 263 -1.29 31.48 -6.85
N THR A 264 -1.09 30.50 -5.97
CA THR A 264 -0.20 30.56 -4.80
C THR A 264 0.42 29.19 -4.54
N ALA A 265 1.46 29.13 -3.70
CA ALA A 265 1.86 27.87 -3.10
C ALA A 265 0.74 27.33 -2.19
N THR A 266 0.66 26.02 -2.04
CA THR A 266 -0.30 25.32 -1.18
C THR A 266 0.42 24.25 -0.37
N THR A 267 -0.20 23.82 0.73
CA THR A 267 0.29 22.70 1.56
C THR A 267 -0.81 21.65 1.77
N LEU A 268 -0.55 20.39 1.42
CA LEU A 268 -1.43 19.29 1.80
C LEU A 268 -0.88 18.61 3.04
N GLU A 269 -1.72 18.36 4.03
CA GLU A 269 -1.30 17.81 5.33
C GLU A 269 -1.87 16.42 5.58
N LEU A 270 -1.02 15.48 5.96
CA LEU A 270 -1.38 14.09 6.26
C LEU A 270 -0.87 13.70 7.66
N VAL A 271 -1.72 13.05 8.45
CA VAL A 271 -1.38 12.64 9.83
C VAL A 271 -1.11 11.15 9.93
N SER A 272 -1.95 10.35 9.27
CA SER A 272 -1.82 8.89 9.25
C SER A 272 -2.51 8.30 8.04
N LEU A 273 -2.02 7.15 7.60
CA LEU A 273 -2.59 6.39 6.48
C LEU A 273 -2.64 4.92 6.88
N THR A 274 -3.75 4.25 6.58
CA THR A 274 -3.89 2.82 6.85
C THR A 274 -4.61 2.11 5.71
N GLY A 275 -4.29 0.83 5.52
CA GLY A 275 -4.74 0.01 4.42
C GLY A 275 -5.10 -1.41 4.87
N TYR A 276 -6.29 -1.87 4.50
CA TYR A 276 -6.83 -3.18 4.83
C TYR A 276 -7.34 -3.94 3.60
N THR A 277 -7.21 -5.26 3.64
CA THR A 277 -8.00 -6.17 2.80
C THR A 277 -9.16 -6.71 3.63
N GLU A 278 -10.37 -6.67 3.09
CA GLU A 278 -11.62 -7.07 3.75
C GLU A 278 -11.78 -8.60 3.76
N GLY A 279 -10.84 -9.29 4.40
CA GLY A 279 -10.84 -10.73 4.60
C GLY A 279 -9.48 -11.25 5.05
N ILE A 280 -9.42 -12.55 5.35
CA ILE A 280 -8.17 -13.25 5.65
C ILE A 280 -7.51 -13.65 4.34
N ILE A 281 -6.22 -13.38 4.23
CA ILE A 281 -5.44 -13.72 3.04
C ILE A 281 -4.73 -15.04 3.27
N ASP A 282 -5.01 -15.99 2.40
CA ASP A 282 -4.32 -17.27 2.34
C ASP A 282 -3.09 -17.15 1.43
N GLN A 283 -1.91 -17.40 2.00
CA GLN A 283 -0.63 -17.37 1.28
C GLN A 283 -0.41 -18.62 0.40
N THR A 284 -1.33 -19.59 0.40
CA THR A 284 -1.22 -20.83 -0.39
C THR A 284 -1.21 -20.57 -1.90
N TYR A 285 -1.73 -19.42 -2.35
CA TYR A 285 -1.74 -19.02 -3.76
C TYR A 285 -0.47 -18.25 -4.18
N ASP A 286 0.40 -17.87 -3.24
CA ASP A 286 1.64 -17.17 -3.53
C ASP A 286 2.62 -18.13 -4.24
N THR A 287 3.35 -17.64 -5.23
CA THR A 287 4.26 -18.49 -6.01
C THR A 287 5.61 -18.60 -5.31
N ARG A 288 6.13 -19.83 -5.15
CA ARG A 288 7.42 -20.10 -4.50
C ARG A 288 8.55 -20.23 -5.51
N TYR A 289 9.66 -19.59 -5.21
CA TYR A 289 10.91 -19.73 -5.95
C TYR A 289 12.09 -19.94 -5.01
N SER A 290 13.19 -20.42 -5.57
CA SER A 290 14.47 -20.52 -4.90
C SER A 290 15.60 -20.30 -5.90
N VAL A 291 16.72 -19.79 -5.42
CA VAL A 291 17.95 -19.67 -6.18
C VAL A 291 19.09 -20.27 -5.39
N ASP A 292 19.98 -20.94 -6.11
CA ASP A 292 21.25 -21.35 -5.56
C ASP A 292 22.30 -20.28 -5.82
N GLY A 293 23.13 -20.02 -4.80
CA GLY A 293 24.20 -19.05 -4.89
C GLY A 293 25.28 -19.51 -5.83
N ILE A 294 26.26 -18.63 -6.05
CA ILE A 294 27.37 -18.99 -6.92
C ILE A 294 28.26 -19.97 -6.13
N ASP A 295 28.52 -21.15 -6.70
CA ASP A 295 29.21 -22.29 -6.09
C ASP A 295 30.71 -22.09 -5.80
N ASN A 296 31.18 -22.45 -4.61
CA ASN A 296 32.61 -22.40 -4.26
C ASN A 296 33.20 -20.96 -4.27
N THR A 297 32.52 -20.02 -3.58
CA THR A 297 32.93 -18.62 -3.51
C THR A 297 34.11 -18.44 -2.55
N THR A 298 35.21 -17.84 -3.02
CA THR A 298 36.32 -17.44 -2.14
C THR A 298 35.96 -16.20 -1.32
N VAL A 299 35.98 -16.33 0.00
CA VAL A 299 35.67 -15.28 0.97
C VAL A 299 36.88 -14.93 1.82
N ASN A 300 37.14 -13.63 1.97
CA ASN A 300 38.25 -13.05 2.73
C ASN A 300 37.72 -12.03 3.77
N THR A 301 38.50 -11.00 4.09
CA THR A 301 38.21 -9.99 5.13
C THR A 301 37.23 -8.90 4.70
N VAL A 302 36.61 -9.03 3.53
CA VAL A 302 35.64 -8.07 2.98
C VAL A 302 34.40 -8.86 2.57
N SER A 303 33.21 -8.31 2.86
CA SER A 303 31.93 -8.92 2.49
C SER A 303 31.93 -9.26 1.01
N THR A 304 31.66 -10.52 0.72
CA THR A 304 31.64 -11.07 -0.64
C THR A 304 30.23 -11.57 -0.92
N THR A 305 29.63 -11.10 -2.01
CA THR A 305 28.28 -11.50 -2.41
C THR A 305 28.23 -12.99 -2.74
N LEU A 306 27.27 -13.71 -2.16
CA LEU A 306 26.95 -15.10 -2.48
C LEU A 306 25.69 -15.19 -3.33
N ILE A 307 24.67 -14.42 -2.96
CA ILE A 307 23.40 -14.24 -3.67
C ILE A 307 23.02 -12.76 -3.62
N ALA A 308 22.57 -12.20 -4.73
CA ALA A 308 21.76 -11.00 -4.74
C ALA A 308 20.48 -11.26 -5.52
N ILE A 309 19.31 -11.03 -4.92
CA ILE A 309 18.03 -11.04 -5.63
C ILE A 309 17.49 -9.62 -5.70
N ARG A 310 17.09 -9.19 -6.90
CA ARG A 310 16.46 -7.89 -7.13
C ARG A 310 15.01 -8.11 -7.53
N ASN A 311 14.10 -7.45 -6.81
CA ASN A 311 12.71 -7.37 -7.23
C ASN A 311 12.63 -6.29 -8.32
N LYS A 312 12.29 -6.67 -9.56
CA LYS A 312 12.38 -5.76 -10.70
C LYS A 312 11.45 -4.56 -10.53
N PRO A 313 11.86 -3.32 -10.88
CA PRO A 313 10.95 -2.18 -10.85
C PRO A 313 9.83 -2.30 -11.90
N GLN A 314 10.09 -3.03 -12.99
CA GLN A 314 9.12 -3.32 -14.04
C GLN A 314 9.06 -4.82 -14.33
N TYR A 315 7.86 -5.30 -14.66
CA TYR A 315 7.62 -6.68 -15.04
C TYR A 315 6.57 -6.73 -16.14
N GLN A 316 6.80 -7.53 -17.19
CA GLN A 316 5.88 -7.64 -18.34
C GLN A 316 5.51 -6.26 -18.95
N ASN A 317 6.49 -5.35 -19.05
CA ASN A 317 6.34 -3.96 -19.51
C ASN A 317 5.35 -3.10 -18.69
N LYS A 318 5.16 -3.44 -17.42
CA LYS A 318 4.33 -2.68 -16.48
C LYS A 318 5.11 -2.38 -15.21
N ALA A 319 4.73 -1.31 -14.50
CA ALA A 319 5.18 -1.10 -13.13
C ALA A 319 4.91 -2.34 -12.29
N ASN A 320 5.93 -2.83 -11.60
CA ASN A 320 5.77 -3.97 -10.73
C ASN A 320 5.14 -3.52 -9.40
N GLN A 321 4.06 -4.20 -9.00
CA GLN A 321 3.36 -3.98 -7.72
C GLN A 321 3.49 -5.20 -6.78
N ILE A 322 4.27 -6.21 -7.15
CA ILE A 322 4.41 -7.46 -6.39
C ILE A 322 5.49 -7.33 -5.32
N LEU A 323 5.18 -7.79 -4.11
CA LEU A 323 6.13 -7.87 -2.99
C LEU A 323 6.73 -9.27 -2.90
N VAL A 324 8.01 -9.32 -2.52
CA VAL A 324 8.77 -10.57 -2.39
C VAL A 324 9.11 -10.80 -0.91
N TYR A 325 8.85 -12.01 -0.43
CA TYR A 325 9.05 -12.42 0.97
C TYR A 325 10.04 -13.59 1.07
N PRO A 326 11.33 -13.30 1.34
CA PRO A 326 12.33 -14.32 1.65
C PRO A 326 11.99 -15.06 2.94
N ASP A 327 12.17 -16.38 2.97
CA ASP A 327 11.72 -17.20 4.10
C ASP A 327 12.75 -18.21 4.62
N GLU A 328 13.60 -18.75 3.76
CA GLU A 328 14.61 -19.75 4.14
C GLU A 328 15.96 -19.47 3.47
N LEU A 329 17.02 -19.52 4.26
CA LEU A 329 18.40 -19.36 3.83
C LEU A 329 19.18 -20.61 4.23
N SER A 330 19.72 -21.35 3.28
CA SER A 330 20.68 -22.42 3.56
C SER A 330 22.09 -21.91 3.31
N THR A 331 23.04 -22.35 4.12
CA THR A 331 24.43 -21.91 4.06
C THR A 331 25.37 -23.08 4.23
N LEU A 332 26.54 -22.98 3.61
CA LEU A 332 27.60 -23.98 3.70
C LEU A 332 28.97 -23.30 3.79
N SER A 333 29.83 -23.82 4.67
CA SER A 333 31.24 -23.47 4.75
C SER A 333 32.09 -24.73 4.55
N GLU A 334 32.97 -24.74 3.55
CA GLU A 334 33.73 -25.94 3.16
C GLU A 334 35.18 -25.98 3.68
N GLN A 335 35.53 -25.15 4.66
CA GLN A 335 36.93 -25.05 5.14
C GLN A 335 37.06 -24.97 6.66
N ASN A 336 38.30 -25.09 7.14
CA ASN A 336 38.68 -25.30 8.54
C ASN A 336 38.46 -24.12 9.50
N ARG A 337 37.63 -23.14 9.18
CA ARG A 337 37.36 -21.96 10.03
C ARG A 337 35.92 -21.46 9.88
N ASP A 338 35.45 -20.81 10.94
CA ASP A 338 34.08 -20.32 11.05
C ASP A 338 33.81 -19.13 10.12
N MET A 339 32.57 -18.90 9.69
CA MET A 339 32.20 -17.85 8.76
C MET A 339 31.02 -17.06 9.29
N GLU A 340 30.91 -15.81 8.85
CA GLU A 340 29.76 -14.97 9.11
C GLU A 340 29.04 -14.73 7.78
N PHE A 341 27.75 -15.04 7.75
CA PHE A 341 26.84 -14.75 6.65
C PHE A 341 26.00 -13.53 7.02
N GLU A 342 25.95 -12.55 6.14
CA GLU A 342 25.34 -11.25 6.40
C GLU A 342 24.18 -11.02 5.41
N LEU A 343 23.11 -10.39 5.90
CA LEU A 343 21.96 -9.99 5.10
C LEU A 343 21.89 -8.47 4.98
N TYR A 344 21.82 -7.97 3.76
CA TYR A 344 21.68 -6.55 3.45
C TYR A 344 20.50 -6.29 2.52
N LEU A 345 19.64 -5.32 2.86
CA LEU A 345 18.63 -4.79 1.96
C LEU A 345 19.10 -3.46 1.38
N TYR A 346 19.23 -3.40 0.07
CA TYR A 346 19.52 -2.19 -0.69
C TYR A 346 18.21 -1.61 -1.20
N GLU A 347 17.92 -0.38 -0.78
CA GLU A 347 16.75 0.36 -1.28
C GLU A 347 16.97 0.75 -2.75
N ALA A 348 15.89 0.97 -3.51
CA ALA A 348 15.97 1.26 -4.95
C ALA A 348 16.87 2.45 -5.31
N ALA A 349 16.95 3.47 -4.45
CA ALA A 349 17.81 4.64 -4.63
C ALA A 349 19.28 4.42 -4.16
N THR A 350 19.56 3.32 -3.48
CA THR A 350 20.90 3.00 -2.96
C THR A 350 21.71 2.32 -4.07
N ALA A 351 22.88 2.88 -4.39
CA ALA A 351 23.77 2.29 -5.38
C ALA A 351 24.15 0.85 -4.99
N LEU A 352 23.93 -0.09 -5.91
CA LEU A 352 24.32 -1.49 -5.73
C LEU A 352 25.83 -1.64 -5.83
N PRO A 353 26.41 -2.70 -5.22
CA PRO A 353 27.79 -3.09 -5.45
C PRO A 353 28.14 -3.17 -6.94
N ALA A 354 29.19 -2.45 -7.35
CA ALA A 354 29.60 -2.40 -8.74
C ALA A 354 30.03 -3.78 -9.26
N GLY A 355 29.56 -4.14 -10.47
CA GLY A 355 29.88 -5.42 -11.12
C GLY A 355 28.86 -6.53 -10.90
N LEU A 356 27.79 -6.30 -10.13
CA LEU A 356 26.64 -7.21 -10.11
C LEU A 356 25.96 -7.23 -11.48
N VAL A 357 25.80 -8.44 -12.03
CA VAL A 357 25.06 -8.72 -13.27
C VAL A 357 23.90 -9.62 -12.90
N PHE A 358 22.70 -9.29 -13.34
CA PHE A 358 21.47 -10.00 -13.00
C PHE A 358 20.93 -10.80 -14.19
N THR A 359 20.22 -11.88 -13.89
CA THR A 359 19.48 -12.69 -14.85
C THR A 359 18.15 -13.07 -14.24
N ASP A 360 17.09 -13.00 -15.03
CA ASP A 360 15.74 -13.36 -14.60
C ASP A 360 15.69 -14.79 -14.07
N ILE A 361 15.00 -14.99 -12.95
CA ILE A 361 14.62 -16.33 -12.48
C ILE A 361 13.66 -16.97 -13.48
N SER A 362 12.69 -16.20 -13.94
CA SER A 362 11.80 -16.51 -15.06
C SER A 362 11.26 -15.21 -15.64
N SER A 363 11.40 -15.02 -16.96
CA SER A 363 10.86 -13.84 -17.64
C SER A 363 9.32 -13.84 -17.66
N GLU A 364 8.69 -15.00 -17.49
CA GLU A 364 7.23 -15.19 -17.63
C GLU A 364 6.48 -15.35 -16.32
N THR A 365 7.16 -15.78 -15.25
CA THR A 365 6.47 -16.16 -14.00
C THR A 365 7.06 -15.55 -12.74
N SER A 366 8.22 -14.88 -12.80
CA SER A 366 8.86 -14.29 -11.62
C SER A 366 9.18 -12.81 -11.80
N VAL A 367 8.88 -12.03 -10.76
CA VAL A 367 9.27 -10.61 -10.68
C VAL A 367 10.72 -10.43 -10.22
N VAL A 368 11.43 -11.52 -9.93
CA VAL A 368 12.80 -11.51 -9.39
C VAL A 368 13.83 -11.86 -10.46
N GLU A 369 14.97 -11.17 -10.38
CA GLU A 369 16.21 -11.53 -11.05
C GLU A 369 17.31 -11.76 -10.02
N SER A 370 18.22 -12.68 -10.30
CA SER A 370 19.33 -13.04 -9.40
C SER A 370 20.69 -12.71 -10.02
N SER A 371 21.65 -12.36 -9.18
CA SER A 371 23.02 -12.09 -9.64
C SER A 371 23.74 -13.35 -10.13
N THR A 372 24.43 -13.24 -11.27
CA THR A 372 25.32 -14.29 -11.81
C THR A 372 26.80 -14.00 -11.56
N THR A 373 27.12 -12.81 -11.03
CA THR A 373 28.49 -12.41 -10.69
C THR A 373 28.69 -12.27 -9.18
N ARG A 374 29.96 -12.40 -8.79
CA ARG A 374 30.41 -12.20 -7.41
C ARG A 374 31.17 -10.90 -7.31
N VAL A 375 30.91 -10.17 -6.25
CA VAL A 375 31.62 -8.93 -5.97
C VAL A 375 31.96 -8.85 -4.49
N THR A 376 33.16 -8.38 -4.20
CA THR A 376 33.53 -7.90 -2.87
C THR A 376 33.09 -6.45 -2.73
N PHE A 377 32.51 -6.08 -1.60
CA PHE A 377 31.97 -4.74 -1.43
C PHE A 377 32.05 -4.28 0.02
N THR A 378 32.03 -2.96 0.21
CA THR A 378 31.75 -2.34 1.50
C THR A 378 30.23 -2.12 1.57
N PRO A 379 29.52 -2.71 2.54
CA PRO A 379 28.08 -2.59 2.62
C PRO A 379 27.61 -1.13 2.77
N ALA A 380 26.69 -0.72 1.91
CA ALA A 380 25.97 0.56 1.99
C ALA A 380 24.46 0.35 2.22
N GLY A 381 23.96 -0.87 1.98
CA GLY A 381 22.59 -1.26 2.26
C GLY A 381 22.33 -1.44 3.75
N ARG A 382 21.05 -1.55 4.10
CA ARG A 382 20.61 -1.77 5.47
C ARG A 382 20.97 -3.18 5.93
N PHE A 383 21.81 -3.29 6.95
CA PHE A 383 22.07 -4.55 7.63
C PHE A 383 20.80 -5.08 8.31
N LEU A 384 20.43 -6.33 7.99
CA LEU A 384 19.25 -7.00 8.55
C LEU A 384 19.62 -7.98 9.66
N GLY A 385 20.85 -8.50 9.63
CA GLY A 385 21.36 -9.46 10.60
C GLY A 385 22.49 -10.31 10.01
N SER A 386 23.14 -11.08 10.87
CA SER A 386 24.14 -12.06 10.47
C SER A 386 24.01 -13.37 11.23
N PHE A 387 24.56 -14.42 10.62
CA PHE A 387 24.57 -15.78 11.14
C PHE A 387 26.00 -16.31 11.14
N PHE A 388 26.41 -16.89 12.26
CA PHE A 388 27.71 -17.51 12.38
C PHE A 388 27.60 -19.00 12.09
N LEU A 389 28.44 -19.46 11.17
CA LEU A 389 28.53 -20.86 10.80
C LEU A 389 29.89 -21.42 11.21
N ARG A 390 29.89 -22.58 11.86
CA ARG A 390 31.13 -23.27 12.20
C ARG A 390 31.81 -23.82 10.95
N ARG A 391 33.12 -24.00 11.02
CA ARG A 391 33.92 -24.68 9.98
C ARG A 391 33.31 -26.00 9.50
N ASN A 392 33.42 -26.28 8.21
CA ASN A 392 33.04 -27.54 7.56
C ASN A 392 31.62 -28.03 7.94
N THR A 393 30.67 -27.09 7.95
CA THR A 393 29.27 -27.30 8.37
C THR A 393 28.35 -26.59 7.38
N GLY A 394 27.10 -27.02 7.32
CA GLY A 394 26.02 -26.27 6.70
C GLY A 394 24.83 -26.18 7.65
N GLU A 395 24.05 -25.10 7.54
CA GLU A 395 22.89 -24.82 8.38
C GLU A 395 21.79 -24.15 7.57
N GLU A 396 20.55 -24.41 7.96
CA GLU A 396 19.34 -23.80 7.41
C GLU A 396 18.77 -22.81 8.42
N PHE A 397 18.53 -21.59 7.96
CA PHE A 397 17.99 -20.49 8.75
C PHE A 397 16.59 -20.12 8.26
N ASN A 398 15.59 -20.27 9.12
CA ASN A 398 14.27 -19.69 8.87
C ASN A 398 14.34 -18.18 9.11
N ILE A 399 14.32 -17.41 8.02
CA ILE A 399 14.38 -15.95 8.05
C ILE A 399 13.00 -15.29 7.93
N LYS A 400 11.91 -16.06 7.84
CA LYS A 400 10.53 -15.53 7.81
C LYS A 400 10.22 -14.66 9.04
N ASN A 401 10.80 -15.01 10.19
CA ASN A 401 10.63 -14.26 11.44
C ASN A 401 11.29 -12.86 11.42
N LEU A 402 12.24 -12.63 10.51
CA LEU A 402 12.84 -11.30 10.30
C LEU A 402 11.90 -10.35 9.55
N ARG A 403 10.78 -10.86 9.01
CA ARG A 403 9.75 -10.08 8.29
C ARG A 403 10.35 -9.22 7.19
N ILE A 404 11.29 -9.81 6.44
CA ILE A 404 11.95 -9.14 5.32
C ILE A 404 10.93 -9.03 4.19
N VAL A 405 10.79 -7.82 3.66
CA VAL A 405 9.99 -7.53 2.47
C VAL A 405 10.92 -6.86 1.48
N VAL A 406 10.98 -7.38 0.25
CA VAL A 406 11.75 -6.78 -0.84
C VAL A 406 10.76 -6.15 -1.82
N ALA A 407 10.66 -4.81 -1.79
CA ALA A 407 9.78 -4.08 -2.69
C ALA A 407 10.41 -3.95 -4.10
N PRO A 408 9.62 -3.68 -5.15
CA PRO A 408 10.10 -3.39 -6.49
C PRO A 408 11.18 -2.31 -6.51
N GLY A 409 12.27 -2.59 -7.20
CA GLY A 409 13.51 -1.81 -7.24
C GLY A 409 14.51 -2.15 -6.13
N GLU A 410 14.09 -2.78 -5.04
CA GLU A 410 15.00 -3.15 -3.94
C GLU A 410 15.74 -4.46 -4.22
N THR A 411 16.91 -4.61 -3.61
CA THR A 411 17.77 -5.79 -3.76
C THR A 411 18.15 -6.35 -2.39
N LEU A 412 17.88 -7.64 -2.15
CA LEU A 412 18.40 -8.37 -1.01
C LEU A 412 19.73 -9.02 -1.39
N ILE A 413 20.76 -8.78 -0.59
CA ILE A 413 22.08 -9.37 -0.75
C ILE A 413 22.38 -10.27 0.45
N VAL A 414 22.72 -11.53 0.15
CA VAL A 414 23.36 -12.46 1.06
C VAL A 414 24.85 -12.42 0.77
N SER A 415 25.64 -12.02 1.75
CA SER A 415 27.10 -12.02 1.67
C SER A 415 27.71 -12.90 2.73
N ALA A 416 29.00 -13.19 2.57
CA ALA A 416 29.79 -13.79 3.64
C ALA A 416 31.09 -13.03 3.84
N ILE A 417 31.56 -13.06 5.09
CA ILE A 417 32.85 -12.52 5.51
C ILE A 417 33.58 -13.52 6.40
N ARG A 418 34.90 -13.44 6.34
CA ARG A 418 35.80 -14.26 7.14
C ARG A 418 35.83 -13.80 8.60
N VAL A 419 35.47 -14.68 9.53
CA VAL A 419 35.70 -14.45 10.97
C VAL A 419 37.19 -14.57 11.31
N GLY A 420 37.79 -13.51 11.84
CA GLY A 420 39.17 -13.49 12.35
C GLY A 420 40.28 -13.23 11.31
N ASN A 421 41.43 -12.76 11.82
CA ASN A 421 42.50 -12.17 11.01
C ASN A 421 43.64 -13.15 10.62
N GLN A 422 43.35 -14.44 10.45
CA GLN A 422 44.37 -15.44 10.10
C GLN A 422 44.22 -15.94 8.67
N GLY A 423 45.36 -16.10 7.99
CA GLY A 423 45.48 -16.27 6.54
C GLY A 423 44.73 -17.46 5.94
N GLY A 424 44.33 -17.32 4.67
CA GLY A 424 43.64 -18.33 3.88
C GLY A 424 42.28 -17.86 3.34
N ALA A 425 42.07 -18.06 2.04
CA ALA A 425 40.79 -17.89 1.34
C ALA A 425 39.82 -19.00 1.75
N ARG A 426 38.62 -18.64 2.23
CA ARG A 426 37.57 -19.60 2.66
C ARG A 426 36.56 -19.85 1.55
N ARG A 427 35.89 -21.00 1.56
CA ARG A 427 34.83 -21.31 0.59
C ARG A 427 33.47 -21.26 1.27
N ALA A 428 32.57 -20.48 0.71
CA ALA A 428 31.18 -20.43 1.13
C ALA A 428 30.22 -20.60 -0.04
N HIS A 429 29.06 -21.11 0.32
CA HIS A 429 27.92 -21.28 -0.54
C HIS A 429 26.63 -20.98 0.24
N ALA A 430 25.58 -20.55 -0.45
CA ALA A 430 24.28 -20.29 0.14
C ALA A 430 23.20 -20.53 -0.90
N SER A 431 22.00 -20.91 -0.45
CA SER A 431 20.78 -20.94 -1.26
C SER A 431 19.68 -20.17 -0.54
N LEU A 432 18.75 -19.59 -1.29
CA LEU A 432 17.68 -18.73 -0.76
C LEU A 432 16.35 -19.08 -1.41
N SER A 433 15.29 -19.21 -0.60
CA SER A 433 13.91 -19.26 -1.10
C SER A 433 13.09 -18.05 -0.70
N TRP A 434 12.04 -17.80 -1.49
CA TRP A 434 11.08 -16.74 -1.25
C TRP A 434 9.71 -17.08 -1.83
N THR A 435 8.73 -16.26 -1.46
CA THR A 435 7.39 -16.24 -2.04
C THR A 435 7.12 -14.89 -2.71
N GLU A 436 6.41 -14.92 -3.84
CA GLU A 436 5.97 -13.74 -4.58
C GLU A 436 4.44 -13.62 -4.51
N ASN A 437 3.96 -12.48 -4.00
CA ASN A 437 2.54 -12.21 -3.78
C ASN A 437 1.86 -11.67 -5.04
N PHE A 438 1.66 -12.55 -6.03
CA PHE A 438 0.96 -12.24 -7.27
C PHE A 438 -0.50 -11.82 -7.06
#